data_AF-A0A928FZX6-F1
#
_entry.id   AF-A0A928FZX6-F1
#
_cell.length_a   1.000
_cell.length_b   1.000
_cell.length_c   1.000
_cell.angle_alpha   90.00
_cell.angle_beta   90.00
_cell.angle_gamma   90.00
#
_symmetry.space_group_name_H-M   'P 1'
#
loop_
_entity.id
_entity.type
_entity.pdbx_description
1 polymer ?
#
loop_
_entity_poly.entity_id
_entity_poly.type
_entity_poly.pdbx_seq_one_letter_code
_entity_poly.pdbx_strand_id
1 'polypeptide(L)'
;MAEIAGSNRKIRKRIVQYIGIAIDEPDRYEDFDGKHKVSLLVKYGYTEAMAREKCKEYGLLSPVYEISHRGGCWFCPNCKIPTLSRFRKVHPELWEELRKLSKTPNLCSYGFKYGKTVQEVDELLDWEDRQLTLF
;
A
#
# COMPACT_ATOMS: atom_id res chain seq x y z
N MET A 1 -21.08 -8.84 -15.66
CA MET A 1 -20.11 -9.49 -14.75
C MET A 1 -18.74 -9.42 -15.42
N ALA A 2 -17.97 -8.38 -15.15
CA ALA A 2 -16.65 -8.20 -15.78
C ALA A 2 -15.62 -9.03 -15.01
N GLU A 3 -15.28 -10.21 -15.53
CA GLU A 3 -14.13 -10.97 -15.08
C GLU A 3 -12.85 -10.24 -15.48
N ILE A 4 -12.14 -9.68 -14.49
CA ILE A 4 -10.74 -9.25 -14.65
C ILE A 4 -9.87 -10.40 -14.15
N ALA A 5 -9.86 -11.50 -14.90
CA ALA A 5 -8.81 -12.52 -14.80
C ALA A 5 -7.69 -12.11 -15.76
N GLY A 6 -6.44 -12.15 -15.27
CA GLY A 6 -5.21 -11.76 -15.96
C GLY A 6 -4.96 -12.50 -17.27
N SER A 7 -5.65 -12.10 -18.33
CA SER A 7 -5.42 -12.58 -19.68
C SER A 7 -4.47 -11.62 -20.41
N ASN A 8 -3.40 -12.19 -20.96
CA ASN A 8 -2.40 -11.54 -21.81
C ASN A 8 -3.04 -11.05 -23.14
N ARG A 9 -3.95 -10.08 -23.05
CA ARG A 9 -4.51 -9.40 -24.22
C ARG A 9 -3.39 -8.54 -24.80
N LYS A 10 -2.90 -8.90 -26.00
CA LYS A 10 -2.13 -7.99 -26.85
C LYS A 10 -3.00 -6.78 -27.16
N ILE A 11 -2.98 -5.79 -26.27
CA ILE A 11 -3.62 -4.50 -26.47
C ILE A 11 -2.89 -3.85 -27.65
N ARG A 12 -3.54 -3.81 -28.82
CA ARG A 12 -3.04 -3.17 -30.06
C ARG A 12 -3.01 -1.63 -29.98
N LYS A 13 -2.94 -1.05 -28.78
CA LYS A 13 -2.85 0.39 -28.58
C LYS A 13 -1.50 0.72 -27.98
N ARG A 14 -0.95 1.86 -28.39
CA ARG A 14 0.24 2.46 -27.78
C ARG A 14 -0.09 2.79 -26.32
N ILE A 15 0.21 1.87 -25.41
CA ILE A 15 0.03 2.08 -23.97
C ILE A 15 1.11 3.05 -23.50
N VAL A 16 0.71 4.02 -22.69
CA VAL A 16 1.62 4.89 -21.93
C VAL A 16 1.47 4.52 -20.47
N GLN A 17 2.57 4.15 -19.83
CA GLN A 17 2.65 3.84 -18.41
C GLN A 17 3.06 5.11 -17.66
N TYR A 18 2.20 5.56 -16.75
CA TYR A 18 2.52 6.64 -15.82
C TYR A 18 3.13 6.06 -14.54
N ILE A 19 4.27 6.59 -14.14
CA ILE A 19 5.05 6.09 -13.00
C ILE A 19 5.33 7.27 -12.05
N GLY A 20 5.16 7.05 -10.75
CA GLY A 20 5.48 8.05 -9.73
C GLY A 20 6.93 7.96 -9.27
N ILE A 21 7.86 8.48 -10.07
CA ILE A 21 9.28 8.62 -9.71
C ILE A 21 9.63 10.10 -9.74
N ALA A 22 10.24 10.61 -8.68
CA ALA A 22 10.53 12.03 -8.54
C ALA A 22 11.78 12.47 -9.32
N ILE A 23 11.96 13.79 -9.48
CA ILE A 23 13.10 14.36 -10.22
C ILE A 23 14.46 14.18 -9.51
N ASP A 24 14.44 13.95 -8.20
CA ASP A 24 15.61 13.68 -7.36
C ASP A 24 15.97 12.18 -7.31
N GLU A 25 15.38 11.37 -8.19
CA GLU A 25 15.67 9.93 -8.34
C GLU A 25 16.19 9.56 -9.75
N PRO A 26 17.26 10.20 -10.27
CA PRO A 26 17.69 10.11 -11.68
C PRO A 26 17.90 8.68 -12.17
N ASP A 27 18.62 7.86 -11.39
CA ASP A 27 18.91 6.44 -11.69
C ASP A 27 17.65 5.60 -12.00
N ARG A 28 16.47 6.04 -11.55
CA ARG A 28 15.20 5.30 -11.71
C ARG A 28 14.42 5.69 -12.97
N TYR A 29 14.76 6.78 -13.64
CA TYR A 29 14.04 7.28 -14.82
C TYR A 29 14.92 7.67 -16.00
N GLU A 30 16.24 7.58 -15.89
CA GLU A 30 17.19 7.87 -16.99
C GLU A 30 16.86 7.11 -18.29
N ASP A 31 16.45 5.84 -18.18
CA ASP A 31 16.10 5.00 -19.33
C ASP A 31 14.67 5.27 -19.88
N PHE A 32 13.98 6.31 -19.42
CA PHE A 32 12.62 6.59 -19.87
C PHE A 32 12.65 7.24 -21.25
N ASP A 33 11.99 6.59 -22.21
CA ASP A 33 11.87 7.07 -23.58
C ASP A 33 10.90 8.26 -23.75
N GLY A 34 10.23 8.68 -22.67
CA GLY A 34 9.21 9.74 -22.63
C GLY A 34 7.96 9.44 -23.45
N LYS A 35 7.84 8.25 -24.06
CA LYS A 35 6.77 7.87 -25.00
C LYS A 35 5.93 6.72 -24.47
N HIS A 36 6.56 5.74 -23.83
CA HIS A 36 5.93 4.56 -23.25
C HIS A 36 5.97 4.58 -21.72
N LYS A 37 6.96 5.24 -21.13
CA LYS A 37 7.03 5.49 -19.69
C LYS A 37 7.16 6.98 -19.43
N VAL A 38 6.28 7.51 -18.58
CA VAL A 38 6.23 8.93 -18.24
C VAL A 38 6.13 9.08 -16.74
N SER A 39 7.03 9.86 -16.14
CA SER A 39 6.83 10.37 -14.79
C SER A 39 6.27 11.79 -14.85
N LEU A 40 5.10 12.00 -14.24
CA LEU A 40 4.54 13.34 -14.08
C LEU A 40 5.36 14.18 -13.09
N LEU A 41 5.99 13.55 -12.11
CA LEU A 41 6.82 14.26 -11.13
C LEU A 41 8.08 14.80 -11.81
N VAL A 42 8.75 14.00 -12.64
CA VAL A 42 9.87 14.48 -13.47
C VAL A 42 9.41 15.57 -14.43
N LYS A 43 8.29 15.35 -15.15
CA LYS A 43 7.75 16.31 -16.13
C LYS A 43 7.46 17.69 -15.52
N TYR A 44 7.01 17.74 -14.27
CA TYR A 44 6.66 18.98 -13.57
C TYR A 44 7.70 19.43 -12.54
N GLY A 45 8.87 18.77 -12.47
CA GLY A 45 9.96 19.16 -11.56
C GLY A 45 9.69 18.93 -10.07
N TYR A 46 8.92 17.91 -9.72
CA TYR A 46 8.61 17.55 -8.33
C TYR A 46 9.62 16.59 -7.74
N THR A 47 10.13 16.92 -6.56
CA THR A 47 10.93 16.03 -5.71
C THR A 47 10.04 15.09 -4.88
N GLU A 48 10.61 14.06 -4.26
CA GLU A 48 9.87 13.17 -3.33
C GLU A 48 9.21 13.96 -2.20
N ALA A 49 9.92 14.95 -1.65
CA ALA A 49 9.42 15.82 -0.60
C ALA A 49 8.21 16.64 -1.05
N MET A 50 8.26 17.23 -2.25
CA MET A 50 7.14 17.98 -2.82
C MET A 50 5.93 17.07 -3.10
N ALA A 51 6.17 15.87 -3.61
CA ALA A 51 5.11 14.89 -3.83
C ALA A 51 4.44 14.48 -2.51
N ARG A 52 5.23 14.29 -1.44
CA ARG A 52 4.71 14.00 -0.10
C ARG A 52 3.86 15.14 0.45
N GLU A 53 4.31 16.40 0.31
CA GLU A 53 3.53 17.56 0.74
C GLU A 53 2.21 17.67 -0.02
N LYS A 54 2.18 17.38 -1.33
CA LYS A 54 0.92 17.29 -2.08
C LYS A 54 0.00 16.18 -1.57
N CYS A 55 0.54 15.00 -1.27
CA CYS A 55 -0.27 13.95 -0.63
C CYS A 55 -0.85 14.40 0.71
N LYS A 56 -0.12 15.19 1.50
CA LYS A 56 -0.61 15.75 2.76
C LYS A 56 -1.72 16.77 2.53
N GLU A 57 -1.52 17.71 1.60
CA GLU A 57 -2.51 18.74 1.21
C GLU A 57 -3.86 18.13 0.83
N TYR A 58 -3.84 17.02 0.08
CA TYR A 58 -5.05 16.33 -0.38
C TYR A 58 -5.55 15.20 0.55
N GLY A 59 -4.94 15.00 1.71
CA GLY A 59 -5.34 13.94 2.64
C GLY A 59 -5.12 12.52 2.11
N LEU A 60 -4.13 12.33 1.24
CA LEU A 60 -3.79 11.05 0.60
C LEU A 60 -2.69 10.26 1.33
N LEU A 61 -2.11 10.81 2.41
CA LEU A 61 -1.10 10.10 3.18
C LEU A 61 -1.73 8.99 4.03
N SER A 62 -1.17 7.79 3.93
CA SER A 62 -1.53 6.66 4.78
C SER A 62 -1.17 6.96 6.25
N PRO A 63 -2.06 6.67 7.20
CA PRO A 63 -1.78 6.80 8.64
C PRO A 63 -0.55 5.99 9.10
N VAL A 64 -0.19 4.91 8.38
CA VAL A 64 1.02 4.11 8.70
C VAL A 64 2.30 4.93 8.68
N TYR A 65 2.36 6.04 7.94
CA TYR A 65 3.54 6.89 7.91
C TYR A 65 3.88 7.54 9.26
N GLU A 66 2.98 7.52 10.25
CA GLU A 66 3.25 7.91 11.64
C GLU A 66 4.07 6.87 12.40
N ILE A 67 4.01 5.60 11.99
CA ILE A 67 4.53 4.45 12.72
C ILE A 67 5.70 3.79 11.98
N SER A 68 5.67 3.81 10.64
CA SER A 68 6.65 3.17 9.77
C SER A 68 6.89 3.97 8.49
N HIS A 69 8.16 4.07 8.09
CA HIS A 69 8.55 4.66 6.81
C HIS A 69 8.33 3.70 5.62
N ARG A 70 8.10 2.41 5.87
CA ARG A 70 7.82 1.39 4.86
C ARG A 70 6.42 0.83 5.07
N GLY A 71 5.45 1.38 4.34
CA GLY A 71 4.07 0.92 4.40
C GLY A 71 3.13 1.86 3.65
N GLY A 72 3.02 1.69 2.33
CA GLY A 72 2.14 2.53 1.51
C GLY A 72 0.66 2.40 1.85
N CYS A 73 0.21 1.25 2.36
CA CYS A 73 -1.18 1.03 2.79
C CYS A 73 -1.25 0.46 4.21
N TRP A 74 -2.25 0.90 4.97
CA TRP A 74 -2.51 0.46 6.33
C TRP A 74 -3.12 -0.94 6.44
N PHE A 75 -3.73 -1.42 5.36
CA PHE A 75 -4.27 -2.78 5.21
C PHE A 75 -3.34 -3.71 4.42
N CYS A 76 -2.03 -3.44 4.40
CA CYS A 76 -1.09 -4.19 3.55
C CYS A 76 -1.08 -5.69 3.92
N PRO A 77 -1.44 -6.60 2.98
CA PRO A 77 -1.43 -8.04 3.25
C PRO A 77 0.00 -8.61 3.43
N ASN A 78 1.02 -7.80 3.16
CA ASN A 78 2.44 -8.15 3.32
C ASN A 78 3.03 -7.62 4.64
N CYS A 79 2.25 -6.91 5.46
CA CYS A 79 2.76 -6.32 6.69
C CYS A 79 3.13 -7.41 7.72
N LYS A 80 4.20 -7.18 8.48
CA LYS A 80 4.65 -8.11 9.53
C LYS A 80 3.78 -7.99 10.77
N ILE A 81 3.59 -9.09 11.48
CA ILE A 81 2.77 -9.18 12.71
C ILE A 81 3.14 -8.10 13.75
N PRO A 82 4.42 -7.86 14.12
CA PRO A 82 4.75 -6.83 15.11
C PRO A 82 4.39 -5.40 14.66
N THR A 83 4.53 -5.11 13.35
CA THR A 83 4.15 -3.81 12.78
C THR A 83 2.63 -3.63 12.79
N LEU A 84 1.87 -4.70 12.48
CA LEU A 84 0.41 -4.69 12.56
C LEU A 84 -0.08 -4.55 14.00
N SER A 85 0.57 -5.20 14.97
CA SER A 85 0.24 -5.07 16.41
C SER A 85 0.39 -3.61 16.85
N ARG A 86 1.52 -2.97 16.53
CA ARG A 86 1.73 -1.54 16.82
C ARG A 86 0.71 -0.66 16.10
N PHE A 87 0.43 -0.94 14.82
CA PHE A 87 -0.57 -0.20 14.05
C PHE A 87 -1.95 -0.29 14.68
N ARG A 88 -2.41 -1.49 15.07
CA ARG A 88 -3.71 -1.72 15.72
C ARG A 88 -3.84 -0.95 17.04
N LYS A 89 -2.75 -0.79 17.79
CA LYS A 89 -2.75 0.01 19.04
C LYS A 89 -2.89 1.51 18.79
N VAL A 90 -2.31 2.02 17.71
CA VAL A 90 -2.33 3.46 17.36
C VAL A 90 -3.62 3.83 16.62
N HIS A 91 -4.10 2.96 15.73
CA HIS A 91 -5.29 3.14 14.90
C HIS A 91 -6.28 1.98 15.04
N PRO A 92 -6.88 1.75 16.24
CA PRO A 92 -7.83 0.67 16.45
C PRO A 92 -9.08 0.80 15.56
N GLU A 93 -9.48 2.02 15.20
CA GLU A 93 -10.60 2.33 14.31
C GLU A 93 -10.37 1.80 12.89
N LEU A 94 -9.15 1.95 12.36
CA LEU A 94 -8.81 1.44 11.03
C LEU A 94 -8.73 -0.08 11.03
N TRP A 95 -8.20 -0.67 12.10
CA TRP A 95 -8.18 -2.13 12.24
C TRP A 95 -9.59 -2.72 12.26
N GLU A 96 -10.53 -2.11 12.99
CA GLU A 96 -11.92 -2.53 12.99
C GLU A 96 -12.59 -2.33 11.61
N GLU A 97 -12.22 -1.28 10.87
CA GLU A 97 -12.67 -1.10 9.49
C GLU A 97 -12.19 -2.24 8.59
N LEU A 98 -10.91 -2.66 8.69
CA LEU A 98 -10.40 -3.82 7.97
C LEU A 98 -11.14 -5.11 8.36
N ARG A 99 -11.46 -5.29 9.64
CA ARG A 99 -12.28 -6.43 10.10
C ARG A 99 -13.66 -6.43 9.44
N LYS A 100 -14.32 -5.28 9.29
CA LYS A 100 -15.61 -5.16 8.57
C LYS A 100 -15.45 -5.44 7.08
N LEU A 101 -14.47 -4.81 6.44
CA LEU A 101 -14.18 -5.00 5.01
C LEU A 101 -13.88 -6.47 4.68
N SER A 102 -13.19 -7.19 5.57
CA SER A 102 -12.89 -8.62 5.41
C SER A 102 -14.11 -9.54 5.31
N LYS A 103 -15.30 -9.05 5.69
CA LYS A 103 -16.57 -9.79 5.62
C LYS A 103 -17.42 -9.40 4.42
N THR A 104 -16.99 -8.43 3.62
CA THR A 104 -17.73 -8.01 2.42
C THR A 104 -17.66 -9.09 1.34
N PRO A 105 -18.72 -9.28 0.53
CA PRO A 105 -18.69 -10.24 -0.57
C PRO A 105 -17.78 -9.75 -1.72
N ASN A 106 -17.31 -10.67 -2.56
CA ASN A 106 -16.50 -10.40 -3.76
C ASN A 106 -15.13 -9.73 -3.47
N LEU A 107 -14.45 -10.18 -2.42
CA LEU A 107 -13.09 -9.72 -2.13
C LEU A 107 -12.10 -10.14 -3.23
N CYS A 108 -11.14 -9.27 -3.50
CA CYS A 108 -10.02 -9.57 -4.39
C CYS A 108 -9.00 -10.54 -3.76
N SER A 109 -8.98 -10.64 -2.44
CA SER A 109 -8.19 -11.59 -1.64
C SER A 109 -8.85 -11.79 -0.28
N TYR A 110 -8.76 -13.01 0.26
CA TYR A 110 -9.35 -13.38 1.55
C TYR A 110 -8.33 -13.41 2.71
N GLY A 111 -7.05 -13.11 2.45
CA GLY A 111 -6.04 -13.21 3.48
C GLY A 111 -4.75 -12.44 3.21
N PHE A 112 -3.90 -12.47 4.23
CA PHE A 112 -2.53 -11.98 4.21
C PHE A 112 -1.63 -12.94 3.42
N LYS A 113 -0.44 -12.45 3.00
CA LYS A 113 0.52 -13.22 2.19
C LYS A 113 0.93 -14.57 2.81
N TYR A 114 0.91 -14.64 4.13
CA TYR A 114 1.24 -15.85 4.90
C TYR A 114 0.05 -16.79 5.13
N GLY A 115 -1.00 -16.68 4.30
CA GLY A 115 -2.10 -17.64 4.24
C GLY A 115 -3.10 -17.56 5.38
N LYS A 116 -3.14 -16.43 6.10
CA LYS A 116 -4.05 -16.20 7.24
C LYS A 116 -5.11 -15.17 6.88
N THR A 117 -6.33 -15.42 7.31
CA THR A 117 -7.45 -14.48 7.27
C THR A 117 -7.22 -13.29 8.21
N VAL A 118 -8.02 -12.24 8.09
CA VAL A 118 -7.97 -11.10 9.03
C VAL A 118 -8.29 -11.55 10.46
N GLN A 119 -9.20 -12.52 10.62
CA GLN A 119 -9.59 -13.05 11.92
C GLN A 119 -8.45 -13.83 12.58
N GLU A 120 -7.78 -14.73 11.84
CA GLU A 120 -6.62 -15.47 12.35
C GLU A 120 -5.44 -14.54 12.67
N VAL A 121 -5.26 -13.47 11.90
CA VAL A 121 -4.25 -12.46 12.22
C VAL A 121 -4.60 -11.73 13.50
N ASP A 122 -5.86 -11.37 13.71
CA ASP A 122 -6.29 -10.70 14.93
C ASP A 122 -5.95 -11.51 16.19
N GLU A 123 -6.14 -12.82 16.14
CA GLU A 123 -5.71 -13.74 17.20
C GLU A 123 -4.19 -13.70 17.41
N LEU A 124 -3.40 -13.70 16.33
CA LEU A 124 -1.94 -13.56 16.42
C LEU A 124 -1.51 -12.24 17.02
N LEU A 125 -2.21 -11.15 16.71
CA LEU A 125 -1.94 -9.84 17.31
C LEU A 125 -2.20 -9.87 18.82
N ASP A 126 -3.24 -10.57 19.28
CA ASP A 126 -3.51 -10.74 20.71
C ASP A 126 -2.42 -11.56 21.42
N TRP A 127 -1.81 -12.54 20.74
CA TRP A 127 -0.64 -13.26 21.27
C TRP A 127 0.59 -12.36 21.32
N GLU A 128 0.89 -11.63 20.25
CA GLU A 128 2.01 -10.69 20.16
C GLU A 128 1.92 -9.62 21.25
N ASP A 129 0.73 -9.07 21.47
CA ASP A 129 0.47 -8.04 22.48
C ASP A 129 0.72 -8.53 23.90
N ARG A 130 0.43 -9.80 24.19
CA ARG A 130 0.72 -10.45 25.47
C ARG A 130 2.21 -10.76 25.68
N GLN A 131 2.96 -11.03 24.61
CA GLN A 131 4.41 -11.24 24.71
C GLN A 131 5.13 -9.93 25.05
N LEU A 132 4.68 -8.80 24.49
CA LEU A 132 5.24 -7.49 24.78
C LEU A 132 5.06 -7.03 26.24
N THR A 133 4.11 -7.59 26.99
CA THR A 133 3.85 -7.24 28.39
C THR A 133 4.69 -8.00 29.43
N LEU A 134 5.54 -8.94 29.01
CA LEU A 134 6.31 -9.82 29.90
C LEU A 134 7.73 -9.30 30.23
N PHE A 135 8.07 -8.08 29.82
CA PHE A 135 9.38 -7.46 30.07
C PHE A 135 9.23 -6.06 30.66
#